data_AF-A0A0Q8Q818-F1
#
_entry.id   AF-A0A0Q8Q818-F1
#
_cell.length_a   1.000
_cell.length_b   1.000
_cell.length_c   1.000
_cell.angle_alpha   90.00
_cell.angle_beta   90.00
_cell.angle_gamma   90.00
#
_symmetry.space_group_name_H-M   'P 1'
#
loop_
_entity.id
_entity.type
_entity.pdbx_description
1 polymer ?
#
loop_
_entity_poly.entity_id
_entity_poly.type
_entity_poly.pdbx_seq_one_letter_code
_entity_poly.pdbx_strand_id
1 'polypeptide(L)'
;MIKNTPQRRGIILAGGSGTRLYPMTRMISKQLLPVYDKPMVYYPLSTLMLSGIRDVLLISTPEDTPRFEGLLGDGHQWGMNIQYAVQPKPEGLAQAFLIGKDFIDGGPSALVLGDNIFYGHELFSLLRKINAQDGGAHIFAYHVHDPERYGVVSFDENYRAVSIEEKPPVPRSNYAVTGLYFYDHQVCDIAASIQPSPRGELEITTVNKIYMEMEMLNVKVLGRGIAWLDTGTHESLLEAGQLIATLQKRQGLMVACPEEIAYHQKWISANDVERLAAPLAKNDYGRYLMQMLK
;
A
#
# COMPACT_ATOMS: atom_id res chain seq x y z
N MET A 1 18.26 -1.48 27.36
CA MET A 1 16.81 -1.21 27.31
C MET A 1 16.33 -1.54 25.92
N ILE A 2 15.57 -2.63 25.76
CA ILE A 2 14.87 -2.90 24.49
C ILE A 2 13.78 -1.83 24.42
N LYS A 3 13.97 -0.80 23.59
CA LYS A 3 12.89 0.15 23.32
C LYS A 3 11.73 -0.67 22.77
N ASN A 4 10.61 -0.66 23.47
CA ASN A 4 9.38 -1.28 23.01
C ASN A 4 8.87 -0.39 21.87
N THR A 5 9.35 -0.64 20.65
CA THR A 5 8.91 0.12 19.47
C THR A 5 7.41 -0.07 19.34
N PRO A 6 6.60 1.00 19.28
CA PRO A 6 5.16 0.88 19.18
C PRO A 6 4.79 0.05 17.93
N GLN A 7 3.89 -0.91 18.12
CA GLN A 7 3.45 -1.83 17.07
C GLN A 7 2.60 -1.06 16.05
N ARG A 8 3.19 -0.75 14.90
CA ARG A 8 2.50 -0.05 13.81
C ARG A 8 1.49 -0.96 13.14
N ARG A 9 0.26 -0.48 13.00
CA ARG A 9 -0.84 -1.19 12.32
C ARG A 9 -1.02 -0.68 10.89
N GLY A 10 -1.28 -1.59 9.96
CA GLY A 10 -1.40 -1.28 8.54
C GLY A 10 -2.86 -1.12 8.11
N ILE A 11 -3.11 -0.23 7.16
CA ILE A 11 -4.40 -0.11 6.47
C ILE A 11 -4.17 -0.28 4.98
N ILE A 12 -4.94 -1.15 4.34
CA ILE A 12 -5.06 -1.24 2.89
C ILE A 12 -6.41 -0.64 2.51
N LEU A 13 -6.40 0.48 1.78
CA LEU A 13 -7.62 1.03 1.23
C LEU A 13 -7.87 0.46 -0.18
N ALA A 14 -8.72 -0.56 -0.24
CA ALA A 14 -9.10 -1.29 -1.45
C ALA A 14 -10.56 -1.00 -1.86
N GLY A 15 -11.00 0.24 -1.70
CA GLY A 15 -12.31 0.74 -2.11
C GLY A 15 -12.31 1.41 -3.50
N GLY A 16 -13.41 2.11 -3.78
CA GLY A 16 -13.59 2.91 -4.99
C GLY A 16 -14.35 2.19 -6.12
N SER A 17 -14.94 2.97 -7.01
CA SER A 17 -15.85 2.47 -8.06
C SER A 17 -15.15 1.86 -9.27
N GLY A 18 -13.81 1.99 -9.39
CA GLY A 18 -13.01 1.38 -10.46
C GLY A 18 -13.45 1.74 -11.88
N THR A 19 -14.23 2.81 -12.08
CA THR A 19 -14.95 3.10 -13.33
C THR A 19 -14.04 3.34 -14.53
N ARG A 20 -12.80 3.77 -14.30
CA ARG A 20 -11.76 3.94 -15.35
C ARG A 20 -11.37 2.64 -16.05
N LEU A 21 -11.67 1.49 -15.42
CA LEU A 21 -11.44 0.15 -15.97
C LEU A 21 -12.74 -0.53 -16.41
N TYR A 22 -13.85 0.21 -16.53
CA TYR A 22 -15.06 -0.36 -17.11
C TYR A 22 -14.78 -0.84 -18.55
N PRO A 23 -15.22 -2.05 -18.95
CA PRO A 23 -16.17 -2.94 -18.26
C PRO A 23 -15.54 -4.02 -17.34
N MET A 24 -14.22 -4.09 -17.19
CA MET A 24 -13.55 -5.14 -16.39
C MET A 24 -13.98 -5.11 -14.92
N THR A 25 -14.21 -3.92 -14.38
CA THR A 25 -14.60 -3.69 -12.98
C THR A 25 -16.10 -3.77 -12.70
N ARG A 26 -16.91 -4.21 -13.68
CA ARG A 26 -18.37 -4.29 -13.51
C ARG A 26 -18.80 -5.33 -12.47
N MET A 27 -18.06 -6.43 -12.35
CA MET A 27 -18.39 -7.55 -11.46
C MET A 27 -17.39 -7.75 -10.32
N ILE A 28 -16.16 -7.25 -10.50
CA ILE A 28 -15.03 -7.52 -9.62
C ILE A 28 -14.34 -6.20 -9.33
N SER A 29 -14.04 -5.93 -8.05
CA SER A 29 -13.21 -4.80 -7.65
C SER A 29 -11.87 -4.77 -8.40
N LYS A 30 -11.38 -3.57 -8.72
CA LYS A 30 -10.07 -3.38 -9.37
C LYS A 30 -8.95 -4.12 -8.64
N GLN A 31 -8.95 -4.05 -7.31
CA GLN A 31 -7.90 -4.59 -6.46
C GLN A 31 -7.94 -6.13 -6.37
N LEU A 32 -8.99 -6.78 -6.89
CA LEU A 32 -9.09 -8.22 -7.08
C LEU A 32 -8.69 -8.68 -8.50
N LEU A 33 -8.50 -7.75 -9.44
CA LEU A 33 -7.99 -8.08 -10.77
C LEU A 33 -6.54 -8.60 -10.67
N PRO A 34 -6.14 -9.55 -11.54
CA PRO A 34 -4.78 -10.04 -11.55
C PRO A 34 -3.82 -9.00 -12.12
N VAL A 35 -2.64 -8.90 -11.49
CA VAL A 35 -1.45 -8.30 -12.11
C VAL A 35 -0.48 -9.45 -12.33
N TYR A 36 -0.35 -9.85 -13.59
CA TYR A 36 0.30 -11.09 -14.00
C TYR A 36 -0.33 -12.35 -13.36
N ASP A 37 0.27 -12.91 -12.33
CA ASP A 37 -0.03 -14.23 -11.76
C ASP A 37 -0.70 -14.19 -10.38
N LYS A 38 -1.03 -13.00 -9.86
CA LYS A 38 -1.64 -12.82 -8.53
C LYS A 38 -2.62 -11.65 -8.48
N PRO A 39 -3.58 -11.67 -7.54
CA PRO A 39 -4.48 -10.55 -7.29
C PRO A 39 -3.70 -9.26 -6.97
N MET A 40 -4.16 -8.13 -7.48
CA MET A 40 -3.53 -6.82 -7.28
C MET A 40 -3.34 -6.47 -5.80
N VAL A 41 -4.24 -6.88 -4.90
CA VAL A 41 -4.12 -6.63 -3.46
C VAL A 41 -2.91 -7.31 -2.80
N TYR A 42 -2.30 -8.33 -3.43
CA TYR A 42 -1.10 -8.99 -2.89
C TYR A 42 0.10 -8.05 -2.86
N TYR A 43 0.18 -7.08 -3.77
CA TYR A 43 1.29 -6.13 -3.89
C TYR A 43 1.34 -5.09 -2.75
N PRO A 44 0.26 -4.36 -2.43
CA PRO A 44 0.22 -3.49 -1.25
C PRO A 44 0.27 -4.28 0.05
N LEU A 45 -0.33 -5.48 0.13
CA LEU A 45 -0.17 -6.35 1.30
C LEU A 45 1.30 -6.70 1.52
N SER A 46 2.00 -7.15 0.46
CA SER A 46 3.43 -7.47 0.52
C SER A 46 4.27 -6.25 0.91
N THR A 47 3.87 -5.04 0.50
CA THR A 47 4.53 -3.79 0.90
C THR A 47 4.46 -3.58 2.41
N LEU A 48 3.27 -3.77 3.02
CA LEU A 48 3.11 -3.73 4.48
C LEU A 48 3.90 -4.85 5.16
N MET A 49 3.82 -6.07 4.63
CA MET A 49 4.56 -7.21 5.17
C MET A 49 6.06 -6.92 5.20
N LEU A 50 6.64 -6.47 4.08
CA LEU A 50 8.07 -6.18 3.95
C LEU A 50 8.56 -5.03 4.84
N SER A 51 7.65 -4.13 5.25
CA SER A 51 7.93 -3.11 6.27
C SER A 51 7.95 -3.66 7.71
N GLY A 52 7.45 -4.89 7.92
CA GLY A 52 7.37 -5.57 9.21
C GLY A 52 6.00 -5.48 9.89
N ILE A 53 4.95 -5.03 9.20
CA ILE A 53 3.60 -4.88 9.74
C ILE A 53 2.83 -6.20 9.60
N ARG A 54 2.23 -6.68 10.70
CA ARG A 54 1.47 -7.95 10.76
C ARG A 54 -0.03 -7.76 11.00
N ASP A 55 -0.41 -6.70 11.71
CA ASP A 55 -1.81 -6.33 11.91
C ASP A 55 -2.25 -5.40 10.78
N VAL A 56 -3.20 -5.83 9.97
CA VAL A 56 -3.68 -5.10 8.81
C VAL A 56 -5.19 -5.00 8.83
N LEU A 57 -5.72 -3.80 8.59
CA LEU A 57 -7.12 -3.58 8.28
C LEU A 57 -7.27 -3.37 6.77
N LEU A 58 -8.05 -4.22 6.12
CA LEU A 58 -8.46 -4.03 4.74
C LEU A 58 -9.82 -3.32 4.72
N ILE A 59 -9.86 -2.16 4.09
CA ILE A 59 -11.09 -1.38 3.92
C ILE A 59 -11.54 -1.48 2.47
N SER A 60 -12.77 -1.94 2.23
CA SER A 60 -13.34 -2.04 0.88
C SER A 60 -14.83 -1.68 0.82
N THR A 61 -15.45 -1.79 -0.34
CA THR A 61 -16.89 -1.57 -0.52
C THR A 61 -17.71 -2.64 0.21
N PRO A 62 -18.99 -2.38 0.53
CA PRO A 62 -19.87 -3.40 1.11
C PRO A 62 -19.92 -4.68 0.28
N GLU A 63 -19.88 -4.56 -1.05
CA GLU A 63 -20.02 -5.67 -1.99
C GLU A 63 -18.74 -6.51 -2.13
N ASP A 64 -17.57 -5.88 -2.02
CA ASP A 64 -16.28 -6.55 -2.24
C ASP A 64 -15.60 -7.01 -0.94
N THR A 65 -15.97 -6.47 0.21
CA THR A 65 -15.38 -6.86 1.51
C THR A 65 -15.45 -8.39 1.73
N PRO A 66 -16.60 -9.08 1.52
CA PRO A 66 -16.66 -10.54 1.63
C PRO A 66 -15.77 -11.30 0.63
N ARG A 67 -15.45 -10.69 -0.52
CA ARG A 67 -14.54 -11.29 -1.52
C ARG A 67 -13.09 -11.21 -1.06
N PHE A 68 -12.70 -10.10 -0.42
CA PHE A 68 -11.38 -9.98 0.20
C PHE A 68 -11.23 -10.92 1.40
N GLU A 69 -12.29 -11.11 2.19
CA GLU A 69 -12.33 -12.14 3.25
C GLU A 69 -12.14 -13.53 2.68
N GLY A 70 -12.87 -13.87 1.61
CA GLY A 70 -12.71 -15.17 0.94
C GLY A 70 -11.33 -15.40 0.31
N LEU A 71 -10.66 -14.33 -0.13
CA LEU A 71 -9.32 -14.40 -0.74
C LEU A 71 -8.20 -14.49 0.30
N LEU A 72 -8.20 -13.61 1.31
CA LEU A 72 -7.08 -13.42 2.23
C LEU A 72 -7.30 -14.09 3.59
N GLY A 73 -8.54 -14.47 3.93
CA GLY A 73 -8.88 -15.02 5.25
C GLY A 73 -8.50 -14.09 6.40
N ASP A 74 -8.31 -14.63 7.59
CA ASP A 74 -7.86 -13.85 8.75
C ASP A 74 -6.33 -13.57 8.75
N GLY A 75 -5.61 -14.04 7.73
CA GLY A 75 -4.17 -13.86 7.56
C GLY A 75 -3.28 -14.79 8.39
N HIS A 76 -3.83 -15.65 9.27
CA HIS A 76 -3.02 -16.52 10.12
C HIS A 76 -2.17 -17.51 9.31
N GLN A 77 -2.60 -17.85 8.10
CA GLN A 77 -1.82 -18.69 7.19
C GLN A 77 -0.46 -18.09 6.81
N TRP A 78 -0.30 -16.77 6.92
CA TRP A 78 0.96 -16.05 6.72
C TRP A 78 1.53 -15.49 8.02
N GLY A 79 1.00 -15.91 9.17
CA GLY A 79 1.36 -15.35 10.47
C GLY A 79 0.94 -13.88 10.61
N MET A 80 -0.11 -13.43 9.92
CA MET A 80 -0.66 -12.08 10.02
C MET A 80 -1.97 -12.08 10.80
N ASN A 81 -2.49 -10.89 11.06
CA ASN A 81 -3.82 -10.64 11.59
C ASN A 81 -4.51 -9.63 10.67
N ILE A 82 -5.38 -10.12 9.78
CA ILE A 82 -6.11 -9.30 8.82
C ILE A 82 -7.54 -9.13 9.31
N GLN A 83 -7.92 -7.87 9.51
CA GLN A 83 -9.29 -7.45 9.82
C GLN A 83 -9.89 -6.73 8.63
N TYR A 84 -11.22 -6.63 8.63
CA TYR A 84 -11.98 -6.08 7.52
C TYR A 84 -12.93 -4.99 7.99
N ALA A 85 -13.04 -3.93 7.22
CA ALA A 85 -14.05 -2.90 7.42
C ALA A 85 -14.63 -2.42 6.09
N VAL A 86 -15.86 -1.92 6.17
CA VAL A 86 -16.57 -1.41 5.01
C VAL A 86 -16.40 0.11 4.93
N GLN A 87 -16.06 0.60 3.74
CA GLN A 87 -16.23 1.98 3.31
C GLN A 87 -17.54 2.09 2.53
N PRO A 88 -18.62 2.65 3.12
CA PRO A 88 -19.93 2.66 2.47
C PRO A 88 -19.96 3.52 1.20
N LYS A 89 -19.17 4.59 1.18
CA LYS A 89 -19.04 5.52 0.05
C LYS A 89 -17.59 5.99 -0.06
N PRO A 90 -17.06 6.21 -1.28
CA PRO A 90 -15.70 6.69 -1.48
C PRO A 90 -15.61 8.20 -1.19
N GLU A 91 -15.61 8.58 0.08
CA GLU A 91 -15.59 10.00 0.53
C GLU A 91 -14.17 10.52 0.73
N GLY A 92 -13.19 9.95 0.02
CA GLY A 92 -11.78 10.35 0.09
C GLY A 92 -10.89 9.41 0.90
N LEU A 93 -9.59 9.51 0.66
CA LEU A 93 -8.58 8.58 1.20
C LEU A 93 -8.39 8.72 2.72
N ALA A 94 -8.53 9.93 3.28
CA ALA A 94 -8.36 10.16 4.71
C ALA A 94 -9.47 9.52 5.56
N GLN A 95 -10.61 9.16 4.95
CA GLN A 95 -11.69 8.40 5.61
C GLN A 95 -11.20 7.07 6.19
N ALA A 96 -10.12 6.49 5.63
CA ALA A 96 -9.50 5.29 6.14
C ALA A 96 -9.13 5.39 7.63
N PHE A 97 -8.71 6.57 8.11
CA PHE A 97 -8.35 6.79 9.51
C PHE A 97 -9.55 7.03 10.43
N LEU A 98 -10.72 7.33 9.85
CA LEU A 98 -11.99 7.40 10.59
C LEU A 98 -12.57 6.00 10.76
N ILE A 99 -12.63 5.22 9.67
CA ILE A 99 -13.11 3.84 9.67
C ILE A 99 -12.20 2.96 10.53
N GLY A 100 -10.88 3.11 10.38
CA GLY A 100 -9.88 2.32 11.09
C GLY A 100 -9.50 2.86 12.46
N LYS A 101 -10.21 3.84 13.03
CA LYS A 101 -9.81 4.49 14.30
C LYS A 101 -9.64 3.49 15.44
N ASP A 102 -10.66 2.65 15.66
CA ASP A 102 -10.64 1.63 16.72
C ASP A 102 -9.59 0.55 16.44
N PHE A 103 -9.39 0.21 15.16
CA PHE A 103 -8.33 -0.69 14.73
C PHE A 103 -6.93 -0.08 14.92
N ILE A 104 -6.74 1.23 14.83
CA ILE A 104 -5.43 1.86 15.08
C ILE A 104 -5.15 1.98 16.59
N ASP A 105 -6.20 2.18 17.40
CA ASP A 105 -6.14 2.17 18.86
C ASP A 105 -5.10 3.15 19.43
N GLY A 106 -5.05 4.36 18.86
CA GLY A 106 -4.09 5.41 19.25
C GLY A 106 -2.62 5.09 18.95
N GLY A 107 -2.32 4.00 18.25
CA GLY A 107 -0.98 3.64 17.82
C GLY A 107 -0.54 4.34 16.51
N PRO A 108 0.74 4.19 16.13
CA PRO A 108 1.18 4.60 14.80
C PRO A 108 0.56 3.71 13.72
N SER A 109 0.42 4.24 12.51
CA SER A 109 -0.17 3.50 11.39
C SER A 109 0.59 3.66 10.07
N ALA A 110 0.32 2.77 9.13
CA ALA A 110 0.70 2.93 7.74
C ALA A 110 -0.53 2.73 6.85
N LEU A 111 -0.71 3.58 5.85
CA LEU A 111 -1.76 3.46 4.84
C LEU A 111 -1.10 3.15 3.50
N VAL A 112 -1.61 2.13 2.81
CA VAL A 112 -1.26 1.85 1.42
C VAL A 112 -2.53 1.74 0.57
N LEU A 113 -2.51 2.30 -0.63
CA LEU A 113 -3.62 2.17 -1.57
C LEU A 113 -3.59 0.79 -2.21
N GLY A 114 -4.77 0.16 -2.34
CA GLY A 114 -4.90 -1.23 -2.77
C GLY A 114 -4.49 -1.53 -4.23
N ASP A 115 -4.15 -0.49 -4.99
CA ASP A 115 -3.79 -0.50 -6.41
C ASP A 115 -2.36 -0.01 -6.68
N ASN A 116 -1.59 0.22 -5.61
CA ASN A 116 -0.22 0.72 -5.71
C ASN A 116 0.77 -0.45 -5.65
N ILE A 117 1.62 -0.53 -6.66
CA ILE A 117 2.66 -1.56 -6.77
C ILE A 117 4.02 -0.90 -6.66
N PHE A 118 4.83 -1.40 -5.73
CA PHE A 118 6.19 -0.95 -5.52
C PHE A 118 7.18 -2.10 -5.73
N TYR A 119 8.24 -1.83 -6.47
CA TYR A 119 9.34 -2.77 -6.68
C TYR A 119 10.66 -2.01 -6.75
N GLY A 120 11.70 -2.47 -6.08
CA GLY A 120 13.01 -1.85 -6.20
C GLY A 120 13.99 -2.29 -5.13
N HIS A 121 15.27 -2.19 -5.46
CA HIS A 121 16.33 -2.46 -4.50
C HIS A 121 16.30 -1.43 -3.36
N GLU A 122 16.67 -1.85 -2.15
CA GLU A 122 16.69 -1.05 -0.90
C GLU A 122 15.36 -0.47 -0.40
N LEU A 123 14.28 -0.44 -1.19
CA LEU A 123 12.97 0.08 -0.78
C LEU A 123 12.53 -0.55 0.55
N PHE A 124 12.59 -1.86 0.68
CA PHE A 124 12.14 -2.55 1.89
C PHE A 124 13.04 -2.28 3.12
N SER A 125 14.33 -2.00 2.90
CA SER A 125 15.24 -1.55 3.96
C SER A 125 14.84 -0.15 4.46
N LEU A 126 14.49 0.74 3.54
CA LEU A 126 13.95 2.07 3.87
C LEU A 126 12.62 1.95 4.64
N LEU A 127 11.68 1.12 4.18
CA LEU A 127 10.39 0.95 4.84
C LEU A 127 10.52 0.40 6.26
N ARG A 128 11.41 -0.59 6.50
CA ARG A 128 11.67 -1.08 7.87
C ARG A 128 12.26 -0.01 8.79
N LYS A 129 13.17 0.83 8.27
CA LYS A 129 13.74 1.94 9.05
C LYS A 129 12.66 2.96 9.43
N ILE A 130 11.75 3.28 8.52
CA ILE A 130 10.62 4.18 8.78
C ILE A 130 9.62 3.54 9.75
N ASN A 131 9.32 2.25 9.58
CA ASN A 131 8.42 1.53 10.48
C ASN A 131 8.91 1.57 11.94
N ALA A 132 10.23 1.54 12.15
CA ALA A 132 10.87 1.61 13.46
C ALA A 132 11.02 3.03 14.03
N GLN A 133 10.62 4.08 13.30
CA GLN A 133 10.67 5.46 13.77
C GLN A 133 9.36 5.84 14.48
N ASP A 134 9.52 6.65 15.52
CA ASP A 134 8.42 7.22 16.30
C ASP A 134 8.26 8.70 15.94
N GLY A 135 7.00 9.13 15.80
CA GLY A 135 6.64 10.53 15.60
C GLY A 135 6.66 10.99 14.15
N GLY A 136 5.74 11.89 13.84
CA GLY A 136 5.58 12.51 12.53
C GLY A 136 5.00 11.60 11.46
N ALA A 137 5.10 12.09 10.23
CA ALA A 137 4.61 11.41 9.04
C ALA A 137 5.74 11.19 8.05
N HIS A 138 5.67 10.09 7.30
CA HIS A 138 6.53 9.85 6.14
C HIS A 138 5.68 9.60 4.90
N ILE A 139 5.99 10.33 3.84
CA ILE A 139 5.43 10.14 2.51
C ILE A 139 6.54 9.96 1.49
N PHE A 140 6.20 9.37 0.35
CA PHE A 140 7.16 9.07 -0.70
C PHE A 140 6.85 9.85 -1.96
N ALA A 141 7.86 10.56 -2.46
CA ALA A 141 7.79 11.36 -3.67
C ALA A 141 8.44 10.59 -4.82
N TYR A 142 7.77 10.51 -5.97
CA TYR A 142 8.24 9.82 -7.15
C TYR A 142 8.11 10.72 -8.38
N HIS A 143 9.15 10.74 -9.22
CA HIS A 143 9.13 11.55 -10.44
C HIS A 143 8.23 10.91 -11.50
N VAL A 144 7.18 11.61 -11.93
CA VAL A 144 6.22 11.15 -12.96
C VAL A 144 6.21 12.08 -14.16
N HIS A 145 5.59 11.64 -15.25
CA HIS A 145 5.39 12.46 -16.45
C HIS A 145 4.12 13.34 -16.34
N ASP A 146 3.11 12.85 -15.63
CA ASP A 146 1.74 13.41 -15.51
C ASP A 146 1.37 13.76 -14.05
N PRO A 147 2.10 14.70 -13.40
CA PRO A 147 1.94 15.01 -11.97
C PRO A 147 0.55 15.57 -11.61
N GLU A 148 -0.18 16.16 -12.55
CA GLU A 148 -1.52 16.75 -12.33
C GLU A 148 -2.58 15.73 -11.88
N ARG A 149 -2.31 14.43 -12.01
CA ARG A 149 -3.20 13.35 -11.57
C ARG A 149 -3.10 13.04 -10.08
N TYR A 150 -2.07 13.56 -9.40
CA TYR A 150 -1.67 13.15 -8.06
C TYR A 150 -1.58 14.33 -7.09
N GLY A 151 -1.33 14.05 -5.81
CA GLY A 151 -0.77 15.03 -4.90
C GLY A 151 0.68 15.34 -5.32
N VAL A 152 1.01 16.61 -5.52
CA VAL A 152 2.33 17.06 -6.00
C VAL A 152 3.08 17.75 -4.87
N VAL A 153 4.30 17.30 -4.61
CA VAL A 153 5.19 17.92 -3.64
C VAL A 153 6.26 18.76 -4.34
N SER A 154 6.45 20.01 -3.91
CA SER A 154 7.55 20.86 -4.40
C SER A 154 8.68 20.96 -3.38
N PHE A 155 9.88 21.21 -3.86
CA PHE A 155 11.09 21.27 -3.05
C PHE A 155 11.80 22.62 -3.21
N ASP A 156 12.49 23.07 -2.17
CA ASP A 156 13.44 24.19 -2.25
C ASP A 156 14.79 23.76 -2.85
N GLU A 157 15.73 24.70 -2.95
CA GLU A 157 17.09 24.49 -3.46
C GLU A 157 17.89 23.45 -2.65
N ASN A 158 17.51 23.23 -1.38
CA ASN A 158 18.14 22.26 -0.49
C ASN A 158 17.39 20.91 -0.46
N TYR A 159 16.47 20.67 -1.40
CA TYR A 159 15.63 19.47 -1.45
C TYR A 159 14.73 19.26 -0.21
N ARG A 160 14.36 20.32 0.49
CA ARG A 160 13.35 20.28 1.55
C ARG A 160 11.97 20.48 0.92
N ALA A 161 10.98 19.68 1.33
CA ALA A 161 9.62 19.83 0.84
C ALA A 161 9.00 21.13 1.36
N VAL A 162 8.46 21.96 0.47
CA VAL A 162 7.91 23.29 0.81
C VAL A 162 6.43 23.45 0.52
N SER A 163 5.85 22.63 -0.36
CA SER A 163 4.41 22.64 -0.59
C SER A 163 3.91 21.27 -1.02
N ILE A 164 2.63 20.99 -0.73
CA ILE A 164 1.89 19.85 -1.28
C ILE A 164 0.55 20.35 -1.78
N GLU A 165 0.22 20.01 -3.02
CA GLU A 165 -1.03 20.41 -3.67
C GLU A 165 -1.71 19.18 -4.28
N GLU A 166 -3.01 19.04 -4.10
CA GLU A 166 -3.75 17.88 -4.61
C GLU A 166 -4.29 18.15 -6.02
N LYS A 167 -3.85 17.35 -6.99
CA LYS A 167 -4.20 17.45 -8.43
C LYS A 167 -4.16 18.89 -8.95
N PRO A 168 -3.00 19.58 -8.82
CA PRO A 168 -2.90 20.97 -9.24
C PRO A 168 -3.04 21.07 -10.76
N PRO A 169 -3.78 22.07 -11.29
CA PRO A 169 -3.91 22.27 -12.73
C PRO A 169 -2.59 22.71 -13.37
N VAL A 170 -1.71 23.36 -12.59
CA VAL A 170 -0.35 23.74 -13.00
C VAL A 170 0.62 23.23 -11.92
N PRO A 171 1.14 22.00 -12.06
CA PRO A 171 2.06 21.40 -11.08
C PRO A 171 3.35 22.21 -10.92
N ARG A 172 3.77 22.43 -9.67
CA ARG A 172 5.04 23.12 -9.35
C ARG A 172 6.28 22.24 -9.48
N SER A 173 6.09 20.93 -9.61
CA SER A 173 7.15 19.94 -9.77
C SER A 173 6.58 18.70 -10.47
N ASN A 174 7.47 17.79 -10.86
CA ASN A 174 7.10 16.47 -11.39
C ASN A 174 7.08 15.36 -10.32
N TYR A 175 7.10 15.73 -9.04
CA TYR A 175 7.14 14.76 -7.95
C TYR A 175 5.74 14.51 -7.39
N ALA A 176 5.17 13.38 -7.77
CA ALA A 176 3.91 12.88 -7.23
C ALA A 176 4.15 12.18 -5.88
N VAL A 177 3.23 12.39 -4.95
CA VAL A 177 3.12 11.63 -3.70
C VAL A 177 2.50 10.28 -4.04
N THR A 178 3.23 9.21 -3.75
CA THR A 178 2.75 7.84 -4.00
C THR A 178 1.63 7.44 -3.02
N GLY A 179 0.92 6.35 -3.30
CA GLY A 179 -0.12 5.81 -2.43
C GLY A 179 0.40 5.03 -1.21
N LEU A 180 1.51 5.45 -0.60
CA LEU A 180 2.07 4.84 0.61
C LEU A 180 2.41 5.93 1.64
N TYR A 181 1.91 5.75 2.86
CA TYR A 181 1.98 6.76 3.91
C TYR A 181 2.26 6.09 5.25
N PHE A 182 3.13 6.66 6.07
CA PHE A 182 3.36 6.26 7.46
C PHE A 182 3.05 7.44 8.35
N TYR A 183 2.31 7.22 9.44
CA TYR A 183 1.92 8.27 10.36
C TYR A 183 2.09 7.86 11.82
N ASP A 184 2.31 8.82 12.69
CA ASP A 184 2.25 8.61 14.13
C ASP A 184 0.79 8.52 14.63
N HIS A 185 0.64 8.55 15.95
CA HIS A 185 -0.65 8.43 16.65
C HIS A 185 -1.62 9.59 16.37
N GLN A 186 -1.16 10.75 15.89
CA GLN A 186 -1.98 11.94 15.70
C GLN A 186 -2.90 11.84 14.47
N VAL A 187 -2.65 10.89 13.57
CA VAL A 187 -3.32 10.82 12.26
C VAL A 187 -4.84 10.69 12.34
N CYS A 188 -5.36 9.95 13.31
CA CYS A 188 -6.80 9.78 13.47
C CYS A 188 -7.48 11.09 13.88
N ASP A 189 -6.86 11.86 14.77
CA ASP A 189 -7.41 13.14 15.22
C ASP A 189 -7.26 14.21 14.14
N ILE A 190 -6.13 14.22 13.43
CA ILE A 190 -5.93 15.08 12.26
C ILE A 190 -6.99 14.76 11.20
N ALA A 191 -7.17 13.49 10.82
CA ALA A 191 -8.17 13.08 9.84
C ALA A 191 -9.61 13.39 10.27
N ALA A 192 -9.91 13.38 11.58
CA ALA A 192 -11.22 13.78 12.10
C ALA A 192 -11.46 15.31 12.05
N SER A 193 -10.40 16.11 11.99
CA SER A 193 -10.49 17.57 11.98
C SER A 193 -10.66 18.18 10.58
N ILE A 194 -10.25 17.46 9.52
CA ILE A 194 -10.29 17.99 8.15
C ILE A 194 -11.74 18.07 7.62
N GLN A 195 -11.97 19.04 6.73
CA GLN A 195 -13.23 19.19 6.03
C GLN A 195 -13.14 18.62 4.61
N PRO A 196 -14.25 18.17 4.01
CA PRO A 196 -14.28 17.77 2.61
C PRO A 196 -13.76 18.89 1.69
N SER A 197 -13.00 18.51 0.66
CA SER A 197 -12.50 19.44 -0.35
C SER A 197 -13.63 19.96 -1.25
N PRO A 198 -13.37 20.90 -2.18
CA PRO A 198 -14.35 21.29 -3.20
C PRO A 198 -14.85 20.13 -4.07
N ARG A 199 -14.15 18.98 -4.08
CA ARG A 199 -14.59 17.74 -4.75
C ARG A 199 -15.48 16.85 -3.88
N GLY A 200 -15.70 17.24 -2.62
CA GLY A 200 -16.47 16.46 -1.65
C GLY A 200 -15.69 15.30 -1.02
N GLU A 201 -14.36 15.29 -1.11
CA GLU A 201 -13.51 14.21 -0.59
C GLU A 201 -12.67 14.66 0.61
N LEU A 202 -12.50 13.78 1.59
CA LEU A 202 -11.54 13.88 2.69
C LEU A 202 -10.13 13.54 2.15
N GLU A 203 -9.40 14.58 1.78
CA GLU A 203 -8.12 14.45 1.07
C GLU A 203 -6.99 14.03 2.01
N ILE A 204 -6.26 12.98 1.64
CA ILE A 204 -5.01 12.62 2.34
C ILE A 204 -3.96 13.72 2.23
N THR A 205 -3.98 14.51 1.15
CA THR A 205 -3.09 15.66 0.97
C THR A 205 -3.35 16.74 2.02
N THR A 206 -4.58 16.92 2.50
CA THR A 206 -4.87 17.85 3.62
C THR A 206 -4.24 17.33 4.92
N VAL A 207 -4.31 16.02 5.19
CA VAL A 207 -3.62 15.40 6.33
C VAL A 207 -2.10 15.64 6.24
N ASN A 208 -1.51 15.36 5.07
CA ASN A 208 -0.08 15.58 4.84
C ASN A 208 0.33 17.04 5.03
N LYS A 209 -0.50 17.98 4.58
CA LYS A 209 -0.26 19.41 4.73
C LYS A 209 -0.25 19.83 6.20
N ILE A 210 -1.14 19.30 7.03
CA ILE A 210 -1.14 19.56 8.47
C ILE A 210 0.16 19.08 9.12
N TYR A 211 0.64 17.87 8.79
CA TYR A 211 1.96 17.42 9.26
C TYR A 211 3.11 18.29 8.74
N MET A 212 3.00 18.84 7.52
CA MET A 212 4.00 19.75 6.96
C MET A 212 4.02 21.09 7.72
N GLU A 213 2.86 21.65 8.04
CA GLU A 213 2.71 22.88 8.83
C GLU A 213 3.23 22.72 10.26
N MET A 214 3.14 21.51 10.82
CA MET A 214 3.73 21.13 12.11
C MET A 214 5.24 20.85 12.04
N GLU A 215 5.87 20.95 10.86
CA GLU A 215 7.26 20.54 10.62
C GLU A 215 7.55 19.05 10.95
N MET A 216 6.52 18.21 10.91
CA MET A 216 6.57 16.78 11.25
C MET A 216 6.43 15.87 10.02
N LEU A 217 6.37 16.44 8.80
CA LEU A 217 6.32 15.67 7.57
C LEU A 217 7.71 15.42 6.98
N ASN A 218 8.04 14.15 6.85
CA ASN A 218 9.25 13.67 6.18
C ASN A 218 8.92 13.19 4.77
N VAL A 219 9.45 13.86 3.75
CA VAL A 219 9.30 13.45 2.35
C VAL A 219 10.52 12.67 1.89
N LYS A 220 10.33 11.42 1.45
CA LYS A 220 11.39 10.57 0.90
C LYS A 220 11.27 10.48 -0.61
N VAL A 221 12.28 10.97 -1.34
CA VAL A 221 12.32 10.83 -2.80
C VAL A 221 12.74 9.40 -3.15
N LEU A 222 11.89 8.69 -3.87
CA LEU A 222 12.19 7.37 -4.41
C LEU A 222 13.08 7.53 -5.64
N GLY A 223 14.24 6.87 -5.62
CA GLY A 223 15.20 6.93 -6.72
C GLY A 223 14.72 6.21 -7.98
N ARG A 224 15.34 6.51 -9.12
CA ARG A 224 14.99 5.96 -10.45
C ARG A 224 15.11 4.43 -10.58
N GLY A 225 15.76 3.78 -9.62
CA GLY A 225 15.87 2.31 -9.55
C GLY A 225 14.67 1.63 -8.87
N ILE A 226 13.70 2.41 -8.39
CA ILE A 226 12.43 1.93 -7.87
C ILE A 226 11.39 2.12 -8.96
N ALA A 227 10.56 1.11 -9.18
CA ALA A 227 9.34 1.20 -9.97
C ALA A 227 8.16 1.41 -9.01
N TRP A 228 7.43 2.49 -9.24
CA TRP A 228 6.10 2.71 -8.70
C TRP A 228 5.10 2.67 -9.85
N LEU A 229 4.09 1.80 -9.73
CA LEU A 229 3.04 1.65 -10.72
C LEU A 229 1.67 1.86 -10.06
N ASP A 230 0.89 2.78 -10.62
CA ASP A 230 -0.52 3.01 -10.31
C ASP A 230 -1.37 2.39 -11.43
N THR A 231 -2.07 1.30 -11.14
CA THR A 231 -2.83 0.52 -12.13
C THR A 231 -4.23 1.10 -12.38
N GLY A 232 -4.34 2.42 -12.50
CA GLY A 232 -5.60 3.16 -12.63
C GLY A 232 -6.24 3.13 -14.02
N THR A 233 -5.53 2.66 -15.05
CA THR A 233 -5.98 2.59 -16.46
C THR A 233 -5.67 1.22 -17.07
N HIS A 234 -6.34 0.86 -18.17
CA HIS A 234 -6.11 -0.40 -18.88
C HIS A 234 -4.64 -0.56 -19.31
N GLU A 235 -4.03 0.52 -19.80
CA GLU A 235 -2.63 0.55 -20.23
C GLU A 235 -1.68 0.35 -19.05
N SER A 236 -1.83 1.13 -17.98
CA SER A 236 -1.00 0.98 -16.77
C SER A 236 -1.12 -0.41 -16.12
N LEU A 237 -2.30 -1.04 -16.19
CA LEU A 237 -2.51 -2.40 -15.71
C LEU A 237 -1.76 -3.43 -16.57
N LEU A 238 -1.78 -3.26 -17.90
CA LEU A 238 -1.04 -4.11 -18.83
C LEU A 238 0.47 -3.96 -18.62
N GLU A 239 0.97 -2.74 -18.54
CA GLU A 239 2.37 -2.43 -18.28
C GLU A 239 2.85 -3.03 -16.96
N ALA A 240 2.03 -2.92 -15.90
CA ALA A 240 2.33 -3.56 -14.63
C ALA A 240 2.46 -5.08 -14.76
N GLY A 241 1.51 -5.72 -15.45
CA GLY A 241 1.57 -7.16 -15.71
C GLY A 241 2.83 -7.56 -16.50
N GLN A 242 3.21 -6.79 -17.52
CA GLN A 242 4.39 -7.04 -18.34
C GLN A 242 5.70 -6.87 -17.55
N LEU A 243 5.79 -5.84 -16.69
CA LEU A 243 6.95 -5.63 -15.84
C LEU A 243 7.15 -6.81 -14.89
N ILE A 244 6.08 -7.19 -14.16
CA ILE A 244 6.15 -8.33 -13.23
C ILE A 244 6.52 -9.61 -13.96
N ALA A 245 5.87 -9.92 -15.09
CA ALA A 245 6.19 -11.10 -15.89
C ALA A 245 7.67 -11.13 -16.32
N THR A 246 8.22 -9.99 -16.75
CA THR A 246 9.61 -9.86 -17.18
C THR A 246 10.58 -10.11 -16.02
N LEU A 247 10.32 -9.49 -14.86
CA LEU A 247 11.13 -9.65 -13.66
C LEU A 247 11.14 -11.11 -13.18
N GLN A 248 9.96 -11.71 -13.02
CA GLN A 248 9.86 -13.09 -12.52
C GLN A 248 10.50 -14.09 -13.47
N LYS A 249 10.25 -13.96 -14.78
CA LYS A 249 10.84 -14.86 -15.77
C LYS A 249 12.37 -14.76 -15.83
N ARG A 250 12.93 -13.55 -15.63
CA ARG A 250 14.37 -13.33 -15.69
C ARG A 250 15.09 -13.77 -14.40
N GLN A 251 14.45 -13.60 -13.25
CA GLN A 251 15.06 -13.88 -11.95
C GLN A 251 14.75 -15.29 -11.42
N GLY A 252 13.65 -15.90 -11.86
CA GLY A 252 13.14 -17.14 -11.26
C GLY A 252 12.58 -16.93 -9.84
N LEU A 253 12.28 -15.69 -9.47
CA LEU A 253 11.75 -15.28 -8.16
C LEU A 253 10.41 -14.57 -8.34
N MET A 254 9.46 -14.80 -7.43
CA MET A 254 8.16 -14.14 -7.47
C MET A 254 8.22 -12.76 -6.81
N VAL A 255 7.55 -11.77 -7.41
CA VAL A 255 7.38 -10.45 -6.82
C VAL A 255 6.10 -10.44 -6.01
N ALA A 256 6.14 -10.04 -4.73
CA ALA A 256 4.96 -9.97 -3.87
C ALA A 256 4.25 -11.33 -3.64
N CYS A 257 5.01 -12.34 -3.23
CA CYS A 257 4.49 -13.62 -2.72
C CYS A 257 4.40 -13.56 -1.17
N PRO A 258 3.18 -13.47 -0.59
CA PRO A 258 3.01 -13.37 0.86
C PRO A 258 3.63 -14.54 1.63
N GLU A 259 3.53 -15.76 1.12
CA GLU A 259 4.09 -16.97 1.73
C GLU A 259 5.61 -16.90 1.82
N GLU A 260 6.28 -16.50 0.73
CA GLU A 260 7.73 -16.30 0.70
C GLU A 260 8.16 -15.22 1.69
N ILE A 261 7.45 -14.08 1.71
CA ILE A 261 7.75 -12.98 2.62
C ILE A 261 7.58 -13.42 4.08
N ALA A 262 6.47 -14.09 4.40
CA ALA A 262 6.19 -14.60 5.73
C ALA A 262 7.24 -15.63 6.19
N TYR A 263 7.66 -16.52 5.28
CA TYR A 263 8.69 -17.51 5.56
C TYR A 263 10.06 -16.85 5.82
N HIS A 264 10.50 -15.93 4.96
CA HIS A 264 11.77 -15.23 5.15
C HIS A 264 11.80 -14.33 6.38
N GLN A 265 10.64 -13.78 6.79
CA GLN A 265 10.50 -13.06 8.05
C GLN A 265 10.30 -13.96 9.28
N LYS A 266 10.28 -15.29 9.08
CA LYS A 266 10.10 -16.30 10.14
C LYS A 266 8.75 -16.18 10.85
N TRP A 267 7.72 -15.71 10.16
CA TRP A 267 6.34 -15.65 10.67
C TRP A 267 5.65 -17.01 10.56
N ILE A 268 6.08 -17.83 9.60
CA ILE A 268 5.62 -19.19 9.37
C ILE A 268 6.81 -20.13 9.19
N SER A 269 6.61 -21.42 9.46
CA SER A 269 7.64 -22.45 9.32
C SER A 269 7.70 -23.04 7.90
N ALA A 270 8.76 -23.80 7.60
CA ALA A 270 8.85 -24.56 6.34
C ALA A 270 7.65 -25.52 6.17
N ASN A 271 7.21 -26.18 7.26
CA ASN A 271 6.04 -27.06 7.24
C ASN A 271 4.75 -26.31 6.89
N ASP A 272 4.62 -25.05 7.35
CA ASP A 272 3.46 -24.22 6.99
C ASP A 272 3.48 -23.89 5.49
N VAL A 273 4.65 -23.56 4.93
CA VAL A 273 4.83 -23.35 3.49
C VAL A 273 4.48 -24.61 2.69
N GLU A 274 4.95 -25.79 3.09
CA GLU A 274 4.63 -27.05 2.42
C GLU A 274 3.11 -27.30 2.41
N ARG A 275 2.43 -27.05 3.54
CA ARG A 275 0.97 -27.18 3.64
C ARG A 275 0.24 -26.22 2.70
N LEU A 276 0.73 -24.99 2.54
CA LEU A 276 0.17 -24.00 1.62
C LEU A 276 0.45 -24.32 0.15
N ALA A 277 1.62 -24.88 -0.15
CA ALA A 277 2.02 -25.24 -1.50
C ALA A 277 1.31 -26.50 -2.02
N ALA A 278 0.99 -27.45 -1.13
CA ALA A 278 0.37 -28.72 -1.47
C ALA A 278 -0.90 -28.62 -2.35
N PRO A 279 -1.93 -27.79 -2.04
CA PRO A 279 -3.10 -27.65 -2.91
C PRO A 279 -2.78 -27.00 -4.26
N LEU A 280 -1.66 -26.27 -4.36
CA LEU A 280 -1.23 -25.54 -5.56
C LEU A 280 -0.18 -26.28 -6.39
N ALA A 281 0.24 -27.48 -5.97
CA ALA A 281 1.38 -28.20 -6.54
C ALA A 281 1.31 -28.44 -8.07
N LYS A 282 0.10 -28.39 -8.64
CA LYS A 282 -0.13 -28.57 -10.08
C LYS A 282 0.21 -27.31 -10.92
N ASN A 283 0.29 -26.12 -10.33
CA ASN A 283 0.59 -24.87 -11.03
C ASN A 283 2.00 -24.32 -10.68
N ASP A 284 2.41 -23.26 -11.39
CA ASP A 284 3.74 -22.65 -11.19
C ASP A 284 3.91 -22.02 -9.81
N TYR A 285 2.84 -21.52 -9.20
CA TYR A 285 2.86 -20.92 -7.86
C TYR A 285 3.21 -21.96 -6.78
N GLY A 286 2.51 -23.10 -6.75
CA GLY A 286 2.83 -24.16 -5.80
C GLY A 286 4.23 -24.76 -6.02
N ARG A 287 4.66 -24.90 -7.28
CA ARG A 287 6.03 -25.33 -7.60
C ARG A 287 7.08 -24.36 -7.07
N TYR A 288 6.83 -23.06 -7.21
CA TYR A 288 7.71 -22.01 -6.68
C TYR A 288 7.87 -22.11 -5.16
N LEU A 289 6.75 -22.22 -4.44
CA LEU A 289 6.76 -22.37 -2.97
C LEU A 289 7.54 -23.60 -2.50
N MET A 290 7.43 -24.72 -3.22
CA MET A 290 8.23 -25.92 -2.90
C MET A 290 9.71 -25.76 -3.28
N GLN A 291 10.03 -24.95 -4.29
CA GLN A 291 11.40 -24.72 -4.73
C GLN A 291 12.17 -23.84 -3.74
N MET A 292 11.54 -22.81 -3.16
CA MET A 292 12.21 -21.91 -2.21
C MET A 292 12.57 -22.57 -0.85
N LEU A 293 12.05 -23.76 -0.57
CA LEU A 293 12.38 -24.54 0.63
C LEU A 293 13.64 -25.43 0.47
N LYS A 294 14.15 -25.56 -0.75
CA LYS A 294 15.35 -26.36 -1.07
C LYS A 294 16.62 -25.53 -0.98
#